data_AF-A0AAW0MJB2-F1
#
_entry.id   AF-A0AAW0MJB2-F1
#
_cell.length_a   1.000
_cell.length_b   1.000
_cell.length_c   1.000
_cell.angle_alpha   90.00
_cell.angle_beta   90.00
_cell.angle_gamma   90.00
#
_symmetry.space_group_name_H-M   'P 1'
#
loop_
_entity.id
_entity.type
_entity.pdbx_description
1 polymer ?
#
loop_
_entity_poly.entity_id
_entity_poly.type
_entity_poly.pdbx_seq_one_letter_code
_entity_poly.pdbx_strand_id
1 'polypeptide(L)'
;MTQSDIAKGLITNPVLLKHRFARDEFLKFIRALVIRRMKKSRGDLYDTAFSPLITHIENTEGLSKAIELMKDAYNSLGKDGFVAQQLARLLYTNKRFDEALEWAEKAKSRLPFNTFILDTVGQVYKQQFFYLFDNLKEEPTPEEGVQIISIALQAISAFQDSENTPNMEAGSLSVSYFGEVDVACSLLSFLSKVDVFASEGGKLQLIKYLLTDYIPETVKKPWQTFHAQLKGLQKSLENALELISEDLCYFQTENTEEDDELDARDPDQIYNPGEWLTEKQRVYDDFFIHKLDVSSAMAAASLSQRPDMGSDRIPIAPKS
;
A
#
# COMPACT_ATOMS: atom_id res chain seq x y z
N MET A 1 -29.46 -28.51 7.06
CA MET A 1 -29.53 -27.20 6.40
C MET A 1 -28.38 -26.39 6.95
N THR A 2 -27.45 -25.98 6.10
CA THR A 2 -26.25 -25.23 6.55
C THR A 2 -26.60 -23.77 6.81
N GLN A 3 -25.78 -23.02 7.53
CA GLN A 3 -26.03 -21.58 7.77
C GLN A 3 -25.94 -20.80 6.46
N SER A 4 -25.03 -21.19 5.56
CA SER A 4 -24.95 -20.59 4.23
C SER A 4 -26.22 -20.82 3.39
N ASP A 5 -26.84 -22.00 3.46
CA ASP A 5 -28.10 -22.27 2.75
C ASP A 5 -29.26 -21.39 3.25
N ILE A 6 -29.36 -21.18 4.58
CA ILE A 6 -30.38 -20.32 5.18
C ILE A 6 -30.17 -18.87 4.73
N ALA A 7 -28.94 -18.38 4.87
CA ALA A 7 -28.58 -17.03 4.48
C ALA A 7 -28.83 -16.81 2.99
N LYS A 8 -28.43 -17.75 2.13
CA LYS A 8 -28.70 -17.70 0.70
C LYS A 8 -30.19 -17.64 0.39
N GLY A 9 -30.98 -18.48 1.05
CA GLY A 9 -32.44 -18.49 0.91
C GLY A 9 -33.07 -17.14 1.27
N LEU A 10 -32.53 -16.45 2.26
CA LEU A 10 -32.96 -15.09 2.64
C LEU A 10 -32.50 -14.03 1.64
N ILE A 11 -31.21 -14.03 1.30
CA ILE A 11 -30.55 -13.03 0.44
C ILE A 11 -31.10 -13.06 -0.99
N THR A 12 -31.48 -14.23 -1.49
CA THR A 12 -31.94 -14.40 -2.88
C THR A 12 -33.47 -14.43 -3.01
N ASN A 13 -34.22 -14.21 -1.93
CA ASN A 13 -35.67 -14.33 -1.93
C ASN A 13 -36.34 -13.22 -2.78
N PRO A 14 -36.95 -13.54 -3.93
CA PRO A 14 -37.49 -12.52 -4.82
C PRO A 14 -38.69 -11.78 -4.23
N VAL A 15 -39.45 -12.40 -3.32
CA VAL A 15 -40.62 -11.79 -2.68
C VAL A 15 -40.17 -10.71 -1.71
N LEU A 16 -39.15 -10.98 -0.89
CA LEU A 16 -38.60 -10.02 0.06
C LEU A 16 -37.83 -8.89 -0.66
N LEU A 17 -37.02 -9.23 -1.66
CA LEU A 17 -36.23 -8.26 -2.44
C LEU A 17 -37.09 -7.28 -3.26
N LYS A 18 -38.30 -7.68 -3.65
CA LYS A 18 -39.24 -6.86 -4.44
C LYS A 18 -40.47 -6.46 -3.64
N HIS A 19 -40.44 -6.62 -2.33
CA HIS A 19 -41.57 -6.30 -1.49
C HIS A 19 -41.90 -4.81 -1.58
N ARG A 20 -43.18 -4.43 -1.52
CA ARG A 20 -43.58 -3.01 -1.63
C ARG A 20 -43.35 -2.22 -0.35
N PHE A 21 -43.32 -2.89 0.80
CA PHE A 21 -43.10 -2.28 2.11
C PHE A 21 -41.76 -2.72 2.69
N ALA A 22 -41.07 -1.84 3.41
CA ALA A 22 -39.84 -2.14 4.13
C ALA A 22 -38.68 -2.74 3.28
N ARG A 23 -38.72 -2.54 1.95
CA ARG A 23 -37.72 -3.11 1.04
C ARG A 23 -36.34 -2.54 1.31
N ASP A 24 -36.25 -1.23 1.50
CA ASP A 24 -34.96 -0.57 1.66
C ASP A 24 -34.33 -0.92 3.02
N GLU A 25 -35.15 -1.06 4.06
CA GLU A 25 -34.77 -1.60 5.37
C GLU A 25 -34.28 -3.04 5.26
N PHE A 26 -34.97 -3.87 4.47
CA PHE A 26 -34.53 -5.24 4.21
C PHE A 26 -33.20 -5.28 3.46
N LEU A 27 -33.00 -4.46 2.43
CA LEU A 27 -31.72 -4.38 1.72
C LEU A 27 -30.59 -3.87 2.62
N LYS A 28 -30.86 -2.86 3.47
CA LYS A 28 -29.91 -2.40 4.50
C LYS A 28 -29.55 -3.52 5.47
N PHE A 29 -30.53 -4.32 5.89
CA PHE A 29 -30.29 -5.49 6.73
C PHE A 29 -29.41 -6.53 6.03
N ILE A 30 -29.70 -6.88 4.77
CA ILE A 30 -28.88 -7.83 4.01
C ILE A 30 -27.45 -7.30 3.82
N ARG A 31 -27.31 -6.01 3.49
CA ARG A 31 -26.01 -5.35 3.37
C ARG A 31 -25.24 -5.47 4.69
N ALA A 32 -25.84 -5.06 5.81
CA ALA A 32 -25.23 -5.18 7.14
C ALA A 32 -24.87 -6.64 7.50
N LEU A 33 -25.73 -7.60 7.16
CA LEU A 33 -25.51 -9.01 7.43
C LEU A 33 -24.20 -9.55 6.82
N VAL A 34 -23.83 -9.06 5.63
CA VAL A 34 -22.62 -9.51 4.93
C VAL A 34 -21.41 -8.62 5.14
N ILE A 35 -21.58 -7.31 5.37
CA ILE A 35 -20.45 -6.38 5.53
C ILE A 35 -20.13 -5.98 6.97
N ARG A 36 -21.12 -5.96 7.88
CA ARG A 36 -20.94 -5.37 9.22
C ARG A 36 -20.06 -6.26 10.09
N ARG A 37 -18.87 -5.77 10.46
CA ARG A 37 -17.96 -6.39 11.43
C ARG A 37 -18.37 -6.00 12.85
N MET A 38 -17.89 -6.80 13.81
CA MET A 38 -17.93 -6.45 15.22
C MET A 38 -16.67 -5.65 15.55
N LYS A 39 -16.83 -4.54 16.28
CA LYS A 39 -15.72 -3.69 16.73
C LYS A 39 -15.92 -3.28 18.20
N LYS A 40 -14.94 -3.52 19.05
CA LYS A 40 -14.96 -3.10 20.47
C LYS A 40 -15.10 -1.59 20.62
N SER A 41 -14.51 -0.81 19.72
CA SER A 41 -14.65 0.65 19.69
C SER A 41 -16.10 1.11 19.47
N ARG A 42 -16.96 0.27 18.88
CA ARG A 42 -18.39 0.52 18.68
C ARG A 42 -19.27 -0.11 19.77
N GLY A 43 -18.66 -0.65 20.84
CA GLY A 43 -19.37 -1.32 21.92
C GLY A 43 -19.71 -2.79 21.67
N ASP A 44 -19.19 -3.41 20.60
CA ASP A 44 -19.34 -4.85 20.40
C ASP A 44 -18.42 -5.65 21.34
N LEU A 45 -18.75 -6.93 21.59
CA LEU A 45 -18.05 -7.77 22.56
C LEU A 45 -16.60 -8.09 22.16
N TYR A 46 -16.34 -8.18 20.86
CA TYR A 46 -15.03 -8.55 20.30
C TYR A 46 -14.88 -7.97 18.89
N ASP A 47 -13.64 -7.90 18.41
CA ASP A 47 -13.36 -7.46 17.04
C ASP A 47 -13.45 -8.65 16.08
N THR A 48 -14.03 -8.46 14.91
CA THR A 48 -13.99 -9.44 13.81
C THR A 48 -13.35 -8.86 12.56
N ALA A 49 -12.67 -9.71 11.80
CA ALA A 49 -12.13 -9.34 10.49
C ALA A 49 -13.22 -9.21 9.44
N PHE A 50 -14.25 -10.05 9.46
CA PHE A 50 -15.39 -9.98 8.54
C PHE A 50 -16.69 -9.93 9.33
N SER A 51 -17.83 -9.81 8.64
CA SER A 51 -19.10 -9.95 9.34
C SER A 51 -19.17 -11.30 10.07
N PRO A 52 -19.84 -11.36 11.24
CA PRO A 52 -19.92 -12.61 11.99
C PRO A 52 -20.46 -13.78 11.16
N LEU A 53 -21.40 -13.52 10.25
CA LEU A 53 -21.94 -14.53 9.34
C LEU A 53 -20.86 -15.07 8.39
N ILE A 54 -20.11 -14.18 7.71
CA ILE A 54 -19.07 -14.59 6.77
C ILE A 54 -17.94 -15.32 7.51
N THR A 55 -17.51 -14.81 8.66
CA THR A 55 -16.52 -15.46 9.53
C THR A 55 -16.98 -16.85 9.96
N HIS A 56 -18.25 -16.99 10.35
CA HIS A 56 -18.80 -18.27 10.74
C HIS A 56 -18.79 -19.27 9.59
N ILE A 57 -19.30 -18.89 8.42
CA ILE A 57 -19.40 -19.76 7.24
C ILE A 57 -18.01 -20.16 6.74
N GLU A 58 -17.06 -19.23 6.69
CA GLU A 58 -15.67 -19.52 6.31
C GLU A 58 -15.07 -20.60 7.21
N ASN A 59 -15.28 -20.49 8.52
CA ASN A 59 -14.72 -21.41 9.51
C ASN A 59 -15.43 -22.77 9.58
N THR A 60 -16.75 -22.83 9.37
CA THR A 60 -17.54 -24.06 9.56
C THR A 60 -17.91 -24.77 8.26
N GLU A 61 -17.99 -24.05 7.15
CA GLU A 61 -18.44 -24.55 5.84
C GLU A 61 -17.43 -24.32 4.71
N GLY A 62 -16.39 -23.51 4.96
CA GLY A 62 -15.26 -23.27 4.08
C GLY A 62 -15.35 -21.97 3.27
N LEU A 63 -14.18 -21.46 2.88
CA LEU A 63 -14.01 -20.22 2.11
C LEU A 63 -14.88 -20.15 0.85
N SER A 64 -15.01 -21.26 0.12
CA SER A 64 -15.84 -21.30 -1.10
C SER A 64 -17.31 -20.95 -0.83
N LYS A 65 -17.86 -21.37 0.31
CA LYS A 65 -19.24 -21.06 0.71
C LYS A 65 -19.42 -19.61 1.12
N ALA A 66 -18.44 -19.05 1.84
CA ALA A 66 -18.42 -17.64 2.17
C ALA A 66 -18.37 -16.76 0.89
N ILE A 67 -17.53 -17.13 -0.08
CA ILE A 67 -17.42 -16.44 -1.38
C ILE A 67 -18.73 -16.55 -2.18
N GLU A 68 -19.33 -17.74 -2.27
CA GLU A 68 -20.62 -17.94 -2.96
C GLU A 68 -21.70 -17.02 -2.36
N LEU A 69 -21.80 -16.98 -1.02
CA LEU A 69 -22.78 -16.14 -0.33
C LEU A 69 -22.55 -14.64 -0.59
N MET A 70 -21.29 -14.19 -0.56
CA MET A 70 -20.94 -12.80 -0.88
C MET A 70 -21.28 -12.44 -2.33
N LYS A 71 -21.06 -13.36 -3.28
CA LYS A 71 -21.46 -13.17 -4.69
C LYS A 71 -22.98 -13.10 -4.86
N ASP A 72 -23.72 -13.95 -4.14
CA ASP A 72 -25.19 -13.90 -4.12
C ASP A 72 -25.68 -12.55 -3.55
N ALA A 73 -25.09 -12.08 -2.45
CA ALA A 73 -25.40 -10.78 -1.85
C ALA A 73 -25.08 -9.61 -2.79
N TYR A 74 -23.91 -9.62 -3.44
CA TYR A 74 -23.53 -8.62 -4.43
C TYR A 74 -24.57 -8.50 -5.54
N ASN A 75 -25.04 -9.63 -6.08
CA ASN A 75 -26.06 -9.64 -7.13
C ASN A 75 -27.43 -9.15 -6.60
N SER A 76 -27.88 -9.62 -5.44
CA SER A 76 -29.16 -9.24 -4.84
C SER A 76 -29.23 -7.76 -4.45
N LEU A 77 -28.10 -7.17 -4.05
CA LEU A 77 -27.98 -5.76 -3.66
C LEU A 77 -27.74 -4.82 -4.86
N GLY A 78 -27.88 -5.31 -6.09
CA GLY A 78 -27.72 -4.47 -7.28
C GLY A 78 -26.28 -4.11 -7.59
N LYS A 79 -25.34 -5.03 -7.31
CA LYS A 79 -23.89 -4.90 -7.55
C LYS A 79 -23.23 -3.85 -6.65
N ASP A 80 -23.57 -3.86 -5.37
CA ASP A 80 -23.05 -2.96 -4.33
C ASP A 80 -21.50 -2.94 -4.29
N GLY A 81 -20.91 -1.74 -4.36
CA GLY A 81 -19.46 -1.54 -4.39
C GLY A 81 -18.74 -1.97 -3.11
N PHE A 82 -19.36 -1.77 -1.94
CA PHE A 82 -18.78 -2.17 -0.65
C PHE A 82 -18.83 -3.68 -0.44
N VAL A 83 -19.85 -4.36 -0.97
CA VAL A 83 -19.87 -5.84 -0.98
C VAL A 83 -18.75 -6.37 -1.89
N ALA A 84 -18.52 -5.76 -3.05
CA ALA A 84 -17.40 -6.12 -3.92
C ALA A 84 -16.04 -5.90 -3.23
N GLN A 85 -15.86 -4.78 -2.54
CA GLN A 85 -14.67 -4.51 -1.73
C GLN A 85 -14.47 -5.57 -0.64
N GLN A 86 -15.50 -5.88 0.15
CA GLN A 86 -15.38 -6.89 1.21
C GLN A 86 -15.08 -8.29 0.66
N LEU A 87 -15.57 -8.59 -0.55
CA LEU A 87 -15.21 -9.82 -1.25
C LEU A 87 -13.75 -9.82 -1.73
N ALA A 88 -13.25 -8.71 -2.27
CA ALA A 88 -11.83 -8.56 -2.59
C ALA A 88 -10.96 -8.79 -1.34
N ARG A 89 -11.38 -8.24 -0.20
CA ARG A 89 -10.74 -8.41 1.09
C ARG A 89 -10.71 -9.85 1.58
N LEU A 90 -11.86 -10.53 1.54
CA LEU A 90 -11.92 -11.96 1.87
C LEU A 90 -10.95 -12.79 1.00
N LEU A 91 -10.81 -12.44 -0.27
CA LEU A 91 -9.94 -13.14 -1.22
C LEU A 91 -8.45 -12.87 -0.97
N TYR A 92 -8.01 -11.61 -0.79
CA TYR A 92 -6.59 -11.34 -0.57
C TYR A 92 -6.10 -11.82 0.80
N THR A 93 -6.94 -11.78 1.85
CA THR A 93 -6.60 -12.37 3.16
C THR A 93 -6.39 -13.89 3.04
N ASN A 94 -7.08 -14.53 2.09
CA ASN A 94 -6.94 -15.95 1.76
C ASN A 94 -5.97 -16.21 0.58
N LYS A 95 -5.09 -15.25 0.25
CA LYS A 95 -4.03 -15.38 -0.77
C LYS A 95 -4.54 -15.68 -2.18
N ARG A 96 -5.79 -15.33 -2.50
CA ARG A 96 -6.39 -15.42 -3.84
C ARG A 96 -6.29 -14.06 -4.56
N PHE A 97 -5.07 -13.61 -4.80
CA PHE A 97 -4.78 -12.22 -5.21
C PHE A 97 -5.39 -11.84 -6.58
N ASP A 98 -5.34 -12.72 -7.59
CA ASP A 98 -5.89 -12.41 -8.91
C ASP A 98 -7.41 -12.17 -8.85
N GLU A 99 -8.15 -13.05 -8.15
CA GLU A 99 -9.58 -12.85 -7.93
C GLU A 99 -9.86 -11.64 -7.05
N ALA A 100 -9.03 -11.39 -6.03
CA ALA A 100 -9.17 -10.21 -5.19
C ALA A 100 -9.07 -8.93 -6.02
N LEU A 101 -8.11 -8.86 -6.95
CA LEU A 101 -7.93 -7.72 -7.85
C LEU A 101 -9.14 -7.54 -8.78
N GLU A 102 -9.70 -8.62 -9.33
CA GLU A 102 -10.93 -8.53 -10.13
C GLU A 102 -12.10 -7.92 -9.34
N TRP A 103 -12.23 -8.27 -8.05
CA TRP A 103 -13.28 -7.73 -7.19
C TRP A 103 -13.01 -6.31 -6.74
N ALA A 104 -11.75 -5.95 -6.50
CA ALA A 104 -11.34 -4.58 -6.20
C ALA A 104 -11.64 -3.64 -7.40
N GLU A 105 -11.33 -4.07 -8.63
CA GLU A 105 -11.66 -3.31 -9.84
C GLU A 105 -13.17 -3.21 -10.08
N LYS A 106 -13.93 -4.27 -9.76
CA LYS A 106 -15.41 -4.20 -9.76
C LYS A 106 -15.91 -3.18 -8.75
N ALA A 107 -15.34 -3.13 -7.55
CA ALA A 107 -15.69 -2.13 -6.54
C ALA A 107 -15.41 -0.71 -7.04
N LYS A 108 -14.18 -0.47 -7.53
CA LYS A 108 -13.76 0.80 -8.16
C LYS A 108 -14.68 1.23 -9.30
N SER A 109 -15.10 0.32 -10.17
CA SER A 109 -16.03 0.63 -11.26
C SER A 109 -17.42 1.08 -10.77
N ARG A 110 -17.82 0.69 -9.56
CA ARG A 110 -19.11 1.05 -8.95
C ARG A 110 -19.04 2.38 -8.21
N LEU A 111 -17.91 2.65 -7.57
CA LEU A 111 -17.69 3.83 -6.73
C LEU A 111 -16.31 4.44 -7.04
N PRO A 112 -16.14 5.05 -8.23
CA PRO A 112 -14.81 5.47 -8.72
C PRO A 112 -14.22 6.67 -8.00
N PHE A 113 -14.99 7.36 -7.16
CA PHE A 113 -14.56 8.54 -6.39
C PHE A 113 -14.54 8.28 -4.88
N ASN A 114 -14.81 7.04 -4.44
CA ASN A 114 -14.77 6.70 -3.03
C ASN A 114 -13.37 6.24 -2.66
N THR A 115 -12.67 7.00 -1.82
CA THR A 115 -11.27 6.76 -1.42
C THR A 115 -11.08 5.39 -0.76
N PHE A 116 -12.00 4.94 0.10
CA PHE A 116 -11.93 3.59 0.68
C PHE A 116 -12.02 2.48 -0.37
N ILE A 117 -12.82 2.67 -1.41
CA ILE A 117 -12.93 1.71 -2.51
C ILE A 117 -11.67 1.72 -3.38
N LEU A 118 -11.10 2.90 -3.65
CA LEU A 118 -9.86 3.03 -4.40
C LEU A 118 -8.67 2.42 -3.66
N ASP A 119 -8.59 2.63 -2.34
CA ASP A 119 -7.59 2.04 -1.43
C ASP A 119 -7.51 0.51 -1.58
N THR A 120 -8.64 -0.14 -1.83
CA THR A 120 -8.75 -1.60 -1.92
C THR A 120 -7.83 -2.20 -2.98
N VAL A 121 -7.61 -1.51 -4.11
CA VAL A 121 -6.69 -1.99 -5.16
C VAL A 121 -5.25 -1.98 -4.63
N GLY A 122 -4.86 -0.91 -3.94
CA GLY A 122 -3.57 -0.82 -3.26
C GLY A 122 -3.39 -1.90 -2.21
N GLN A 123 -4.41 -2.20 -1.40
CA GLN A 123 -4.35 -3.27 -0.40
C GLN A 123 -4.14 -4.66 -1.02
N VAL A 124 -4.80 -4.97 -2.14
CA VAL A 124 -4.58 -6.27 -2.84
C VAL A 124 -3.11 -6.42 -3.24
N TYR A 125 -2.54 -5.40 -3.89
CA TYR A 125 -1.13 -5.43 -4.30
C TYR A 125 -0.18 -5.41 -3.10
N LYS A 126 -0.47 -4.63 -2.05
CA LYS A 126 0.32 -4.60 -0.80
C LYS A 126 0.41 -5.99 -0.19
N GLN A 127 -0.71 -6.68 -0.02
CA GLN A 127 -0.76 -8.01 0.59
C GLN A 127 -0.09 -9.06 -0.29
N GLN A 128 -0.22 -8.95 -1.61
CA GLN A 128 0.50 -9.79 -2.56
C GLN A 128 2.02 -9.57 -2.48
N PHE A 129 2.46 -8.31 -2.41
CA PHE A 129 3.86 -7.95 -2.25
C PHE A 129 4.45 -8.54 -0.97
N PHE A 130 3.82 -8.32 0.18
CA PHE A 130 4.28 -8.87 1.46
C PHE A 130 4.31 -10.40 1.43
N TYR A 131 3.28 -11.05 0.87
CA TYR A 131 3.29 -12.49 0.71
C TYR A 131 4.48 -12.98 -0.13
N LEU A 132 4.77 -12.35 -1.26
CA LEU A 132 5.92 -12.74 -2.08
C LEU A 132 7.25 -12.46 -1.37
N PHE A 133 7.36 -11.32 -0.70
CA PHE A 133 8.58 -10.92 0.00
C PHE A 133 8.89 -11.85 1.18
N ASP A 134 7.89 -12.19 2.00
CA ASP A 134 8.04 -13.06 3.17
C ASP A 134 8.36 -14.51 2.79
N ASN A 135 8.05 -14.93 1.57
CA ASN A 135 8.34 -16.28 1.07
C ASN A 135 9.66 -16.38 0.29
N LEU A 136 10.47 -15.31 0.24
CA LEU A 136 11.83 -15.39 -0.28
C LEU A 136 12.71 -16.22 0.65
N LYS A 137 13.35 -17.25 0.08
CA LYS A 137 14.24 -18.15 0.82
C LYS A 137 15.71 -17.74 0.74
N GLU A 138 16.08 -17.08 -0.35
CA GLU A 138 17.45 -16.70 -0.70
C GLU A 138 17.45 -15.27 -1.26
N GLU A 139 18.64 -14.70 -1.40
CA GLU A 139 18.83 -13.38 -2.03
C GLU A 139 18.43 -13.49 -3.52
N PRO A 140 17.40 -12.74 -3.97
CA PRO A 140 16.95 -12.84 -5.35
C PRO A 140 17.95 -12.17 -6.28
N THR A 141 18.12 -12.74 -7.46
CA THR A 141 18.75 -12.05 -8.59
C THR A 141 17.89 -10.87 -9.06
N PRO A 142 18.44 -9.90 -9.82
CA PRO A 142 17.65 -8.80 -10.35
C PRO A 142 16.47 -9.26 -11.21
N GLU A 143 16.63 -10.33 -11.97
CA GLU A 143 15.60 -10.96 -12.79
C GLU A 143 14.47 -11.55 -11.96
N GLU A 144 14.79 -12.28 -10.88
CA GLU A 144 13.80 -12.85 -9.96
C GLU A 144 13.03 -11.76 -9.20
N GLY A 145 13.69 -10.64 -8.92
CA GLY A 145 13.06 -9.50 -8.24
C GLY A 145 12.05 -8.71 -9.08
N VAL A 146 12.01 -8.90 -10.40
CA VAL A 146 11.13 -8.14 -11.32
C VAL A 146 9.66 -8.19 -10.89
N GLN A 147 9.15 -9.39 -10.55
CA GLN A 147 7.76 -9.55 -10.16
C GLN A 147 7.43 -8.81 -8.86
N ILE A 148 8.31 -8.92 -7.86
CA ILE A 148 8.12 -8.30 -6.54
C ILE A 148 8.17 -6.77 -6.66
N ILE A 149 9.12 -6.23 -7.42
CA ILE A 149 9.23 -4.79 -7.70
C ILE A 149 7.99 -4.29 -8.43
N SER A 150 7.53 -5.02 -9.47
CA SER A 150 6.33 -4.64 -10.22
C SER A 150 5.12 -4.52 -9.30
N ILE A 151 4.86 -5.52 -8.46
CA ILE A 151 3.70 -5.54 -7.56
C ILE A 151 3.80 -4.42 -6.52
N ALA A 152 4.99 -4.18 -5.96
CA ALA A 152 5.20 -3.08 -5.02
C ALA A 152 4.92 -1.71 -5.65
N LEU A 153 5.43 -1.48 -6.86
CA LEU A 153 5.20 -0.24 -7.60
C LEU A 153 3.72 -0.08 -8.01
N GLN A 154 3.03 -1.18 -8.36
CA GLN A 154 1.58 -1.16 -8.61
C GLN A 154 0.79 -0.81 -7.34
N ALA A 155 1.20 -1.29 -6.17
CA ALA A 155 0.57 -0.91 -4.90
C ALA A 155 0.76 0.58 -4.62
N ILE A 156 1.99 1.08 -4.74
CA ILE A 156 2.31 2.51 -4.54
C ILE A 156 1.48 3.38 -5.47
N SER A 157 1.44 3.07 -6.77
CA SER A 157 0.62 3.82 -7.73
C SER A 157 -0.87 3.74 -7.42
N ALA A 158 -1.39 2.60 -6.98
CA ALA A 158 -2.80 2.47 -6.62
C ALA A 158 -3.16 3.31 -5.38
N PHE A 159 -2.28 3.40 -4.37
CA PHE A 159 -2.48 4.28 -3.23
C PHE A 159 -2.41 5.76 -3.65
N GLN A 160 -1.45 6.14 -4.49
CA GLN A 160 -1.37 7.49 -5.03
C GLN A 160 -2.60 7.89 -5.87
N ASP A 161 -3.14 6.96 -6.66
CA ASP A 161 -4.37 7.20 -7.43
C ASP A 161 -5.57 7.45 -6.50
N SER A 162 -5.64 6.74 -5.37
CA SER A 162 -6.65 6.96 -4.32
C SER A 162 -6.58 8.38 -3.76
N GLU A 163 -5.36 8.83 -3.42
CA GLU A 163 -5.11 10.15 -2.82
C GLU A 163 -5.34 11.32 -3.80
N ASN A 164 -4.97 11.15 -5.06
CA ASN A 164 -5.13 12.21 -6.07
C ASN A 164 -6.57 12.34 -6.60
N THR A 165 -7.48 11.48 -6.14
CA THR A 165 -8.89 11.55 -6.51
C THR A 165 -9.56 12.70 -5.75
N PRO A 166 -10.23 13.66 -6.43
CA PRO A 166 -10.92 14.76 -5.77
C PRO A 166 -11.96 14.22 -4.79
N ASN A 167 -11.69 14.37 -3.49
CA ASN A 167 -12.57 13.84 -2.46
C ASN A 167 -13.85 14.70 -2.38
N MET A 168 -15.03 14.07 -2.33
CA MET A 168 -16.27 14.80 -2.01
C MET A 168 -16.33 15.17 -0.51
N GLU A 169 -15.55 14.48 0.33
CA GLU A 169 -15.45 14.67 1.77
C GLU A 169 -14.08 15.27 2.10
N ALA A 170 -13.95 16.58 1.88
CA ALA A 170 -12.74 17.34 2.18
C ALA A 170 -12.59 17.49 3.71
N GLY A 171 -11.79 16.66 4.36
CA GLY A 171 -11.51 16.84 5.79
C GLY A 171 -10.61 15.81 6.49
N SER A 172 -10.46 14.60 5.96
CA SER A 172 -9.57 13.58 6.56
C SER A 172 -8.49 13.12 5.59
N LEU A 173 -7.25 12.96 6.08
CA LEU A 173 -6.19 12.29 5.34
C LEU A 173 -6.67 10.88 4.99
N SER A 174 -6.56 10.50 3.71
CA SER A 174 -6.97 9.17 3.31
C SER A 174 -5.97 8.14 3.84
N VAL A 175 -6.51 6.99 4.26
CA VAL A 175 -5.75 5.87 4.85
C VAL A 175 -4.69 5.34 3.86
N SER A 176 -4.79 5.69 2.57
CA SER A 176 -3.90 5.18 1.51
C SER A 176 -2.45 5.68 1.63
N TYR A 177 -2.17 6.85 2.20
CA TYR A 177 -0.76 7.29 2.44
C TYR A 177 0.03 6.33 3.33
N PHE A 178 -0.60 5.76 4.35
CA PHE A 178 0.04 4.76 5.21
C PHE A 178 0.39 3.49 4.41
N GLY A 179 -0.50 3.08 3.51
CA GLY A 179 -0.27 1.97 2.58
C GLY A 179 0.91 2.23 1.64
N GLU A 180 0.99 3.42 1.07
CA GLU A 180 2.11 3.85 0.21
C GLU A 180 3.44 3.75 0.96
N VAL A 181 3.54 4.37 2.14
CA VAL A 181 4.78 4.39 2.94
C VAL A 181 5.18 2.99 3.38
N ASP A 182 4.23 2.16 3.82
CA ASP A 182 4.49 0.76 4.18
C ASP A 182 5.16 0.01 3.03
N VAL A 183 4.56 0.05 1.84
CA VAL A 183 5.08 -0.66 0.67
C VAL A 183 6.42 -0.08 0.23
N ALA A 184 6.55 1.25 0.17
CA ALA A 184 7.77 1.90 -0.29
C ALA A 184 8.97 1.63 0.65
N CYS A 185 8.79 1.71 1.97
CA CYS A 185 9.83 1.34 2.94
C CYS A 185 10.21 -0.14 2.85
N SER A 186 9.23 -1.03 2.69
CA SER A 186 9.49 -2.46 2.53
C SER A 186 10.11 -2.79 1.18
N LEU A 187 9.81 -2.03 0.12
CA LEU A 187 10.46 -2.15 -1.19
C LEU A 187 11.94 -1.75 -1.10
N LEU A 188 12.29 -0.68 -0.39
CA LEU A 188 13.71 -0.34 -0.13
C LEU A 188 14.44 -1.48 0.59
N SER A 189 13.77 -2.08 1.58
CA SER A 189 14.30 -3.25 2.30
C SER A 189 14.48 -4.45 1.38
N PHE A 190 13.51 -4.73 0.50
CA PHE A 190 13.63 -5.77 -0.52
C PHE A 190 14.79 -5.52 -1.48
N LEU A 191 14.91 -4.30 -2.02
CA LEU A 191 15.99 -3.93 -2.96
C LEU A 191 17.37 -4.13 -2.33
N SER A 192 17.52 -3.85 -1.03
CA SER A 192 18.78 -4.08 -0.32
C SER A 192 19.19 -5.55 -0.17
N LYS A 193 18.24 -6.47 -0.35
CA LYS A 193 18.45 -7.93 -0.30
C LYS A 193 18.68 -8.57 -1.68
N VAL A 194 18.48 -7.83 -2.76
CA VAL A 194 18.84 -8.31 -4.11
C VAL A 194 20.35 -8.52 -4.15
N ASP A 195 20.80 -9.64 -4.70
CA ASP A 195 22.20 -10.12 -4.63
C ASP A 195 23.26 -9.05 -4.96
N VAL A 196 23.02 -8.22 -5.97
CA VAL A 196 23.91 -7.12 -6.41
C VAL A 196 24.11 -6.07 -5.30
N PHE A 197 23.14 -5.90 -4.41
CA PHE A 197 23.15 -4.94 -3.31
C PHE A 197 23.33 -5.58 -1.93
N ALA A 198 23.26 -6.90 -1.81
CA ALA A 198 23.40 -7.63 -0.55
C ALA A 198 24.86 -7.71 -0.04
N SER A 199 25.83 -7.41 -0.90
CA SER A 199 27.26 -7.41 -0.57
C SER A 199 27.70 -6.26 0.35
N GLU A 200 28.92 -6.37 0.90
CA GLU A 200 29.54 -5.29 1.68
C GLU A 200 29.68 -4.01 0.83
N GLY A 201 29.04 -2.93 1.27
CA GLY A 201 28.96 -1.69 0.50
C GLY A 201 27.88 -1.66 -0.59
N GLY A 202 27.17 -2.77 -0.82
CA GLY A 202 26.06 -2.86 -1.78
C GLY A 202 24.93 -1.87 -1.48
N LYS A 203 24.64 -1.60 -0.20
CA LYS A 203 23.72 -0.52 0.20
C LYS A 203 24.12 0.87 -0.32
N LEU A 204 25.42 1.21 -0.32
CA LEU A 204 25.88 2.48 -0.89
C LEU A 204 25.67 2.51 -2.41
N GLN A 205 25.86 1.38 -3.09
CA GLN A 205 25.57 1.28 -4.51
C GLN A 205 24.07 1.43 -4.80
N LEU A 206 23.21 0.85 -3.96
CA LEU A 206 21.76 1.01 -4.04
C LEU A 206 21.36 2.47 -3.85
N ILE A 207 21.86 3.14 -2.82
CA ILE A 207 21.60 4.57 -2.60
C ILE A 207 22.08 5.40 -3.79
N LYS A 208 23.29 5.12 -4.30
CA LYS A 208 23.81 5.79 -5.50
C LYS A 208 22.90 5.57 -6.72
N TYR A 209 22.38 4.35 -6.89
CA TYR A 209 21.42 4.02 -7.94
C TYR A 209 20.10 4.79 -7.76
N LEU A 210 19.56 4.90 -6.54
CA LEU A 210 18.30 5.59 -6.29
C LEU A 210 18.41 7.11 -6.45
N LEU A 211 19.55 7.71 -6.09
CA LEU A 211 19.71 9.17 -5.98
C LEU A 211 20.41 9.86 -7.15
N THR A 212 21.04 9.11 -8.06
CA THR A 212 21.84 9.69 -9.16
C THR A 212 21.46 9.07 -10.50
N ASP A 213 22.04 9.51 -11.61
CA ASP A 213 21.84 8.87 -12.93
C ASP A 213 22.56 7.51 -13.08
N TYR A 214 23.30 7.08 -12.06
CA TYR A 214 23.95 5.77 -12.06
C TYR A 214 22.93 4.62 -12.16
N ILE A 215 23.25 3.62 -13.00
CA ILE A 215 22.51 2.37 -13.14
C ILE A 215 23.52 1.21 -13.17
N PRO A 216 23.50 0.28 -12.21
CA PRO A 216 24.33 -0.93 -12.26
C PRO A 216 24.01 -1.77 -13.50
N GLU A 217 25.05 -2.30 -14.17
CA GLU A 217 24.86 -3.02 -15.43
C GLU A 217 24.00 -4.29 -15.26
N THR A 218 24.05 -4.93 -14.08
CA THR A 218 23.23 -6.11 -13.74
C THR A 218 21.74 -5.81 -13.66
N VAL A 219 21.33 -4.61 -13.20
CA VAL A 219 19.91 -4.24 -13.07
C VAL A 219 19.38 -3.46 -14.27
N LYS A 220 20.26 -2.95 -15.12
CA LYS A 220 19.92 -2.07 -16.25
C LYS A 220 18.89 -2.65 -17.21
N LYS A 221 19.02 -3.94 -17.56
CA LYS A 221 18.08 -4.62 -18.43
C LYS A 221 16.88 -5.19 -17.66
N PRO A 222 17.05 -5.91 -16.54
CA PRO A 222 15.92 -6.47 -15.80
C PRO A 222 14.94 -5.40 -15.29
N TRP A 223 15.45 -4.24 -14.86
CA TRP A 223 14.62 -3.19 -14.25
C TRP A 223 14.40 -1.98 -15.18
N GLN A 224 14.61 -2.16 -16.48
CA GLN A 224 14.53 -1.07 -17.47
C GLN A 224 13.21 -0.27 -17.40
N THR A 225 12.11 -0.91 -17.06
CA THR A 225 10.77 -0.30 -16.93
C THR A 225 10.54 0.38 -15.59
N PHE A 226 11.36 0.09 -14.57
CA PHE A 226 11.15 0.54 -13.20
C PHE A 226 12.09 1.65 -12.76
N HIS A 227 13.18 1.90 -13.48
CA HIS A 227 14.21 2.88 -13.07
C HIS A 227 13.64 4.23 -12.68
N ALA A 228 12.71 4.78 -13.47
CA ALA A 228 12.11 6.09 -13.20
C ALA A 228 11.30 6.08 -11.89
N GLN A 229 10.45 5.07 -11.68
CA GLN A 229 9.63 4.95 -10.47
C GLN A 229 10.49 4.69 -9.23
N LEU A 230 11.49 3.81 -9.33
CA LEU A 230 12.41 3.50 -8.23
C LEU A 230 13.22 4.72 -7.80
N LYS A 231 13.74 5.51 -8.76
CA LYS A 231 14.45 6.77 -8.45
C LYS A 231 13.51 7.86 -7.92
N GLY A 232 12.22 7.76 -8.22
CA GLY A 232 11.19 8.66 -7.66
C GLY A 232 10.80 8.37 -6.21
N LEU A 233 11.20 7.21 -5.65
CA LEU A 233 10.77 6.78 -4.32
C LEU A 233 11.15 7.76 -3.22
N GLN A 234 12.32 8.40 -3.29
CA GLN A 234 12.74 9.37 -2.27
C GLN A 234 11.70 10.48 -2.13
N LYS A 235 11.40 11.17 -3.25
CA LYS A 235 10.46 12.29 -3.26
C LYS A 235 9.04 11.83 -2.89
N SER A 236 8.64 10.65 -3.34
CA SER A 236 7.33 10.07 -3.02
C SER A 236 7.17 9.84 -1.51
N LEU A 237 8.16 9.19 -0.90
CA LEU A 237 8.18 8.91 0.53
C LEU A 237 8.27 10.19 1.36
N GLU A 238 9.12 11.15 0.97
CA GLU A 238 9.24 12.44 1.65
C GLU A 238 7.89 13.15 1.72
N ASN A 239 7.21 13.28 0.57
CA ASN A 239 5.89 13.90 0.50
C ASN A 239 4.85 13.15 1.36
N ALA A 240 4.81 11.81 1.27
CA ALA A 240 3.82 11.03 2.01
C ALA A 240 4.06 11.08 3.53
N LEU A 241 5.32 11.04 3.97
CA LEU A 241 5.69 11.17 5.38
C LEU A 241 5.39 12.57 5.93
N GLU A 242 5.65 13.63 5.15
CA GLU A 242 5.31 15.01 5.51
C GLU A 242 3.80 15.16 5.72
N LEU A 243 2.98 14.68 4.78
CA LEU A 243 1.52 14.74 4.87
C LEU A 243 0.97 13.97 6.08
N ILE A 244 1.48 12.77 6.36
CA ILE A 244 1.10 12.01 7.56
C ILE A 244 1.51 12.76 8.83
N SER A 245 2.70 13.37 8.85
CA SER A 245 3.18 14.13 10.00
C SER A 245 2.29 15.36 10.27
N GLU A 246 1.90 16.10 9.22
CA GLU A 246 1.00 17.25 9.32
C GLU A 246 -0.37 16.84 9.88
N ASP A 247 -0.94 15.76 9.35
CA ASP A 247 -2.22 15.21 9.79
C ASP A 247 -2.20 14.78 11.26
N LEU A 248 -1.18 14.02 11.67
CA LEU A 248 -1.04 13.59 13.06
C LEU A 248 -0.84 14.76 14.03
N CYS A 249 -0.19 15.84 13.60
CA CYS A 249 -0.09 17.06 14.39
C CYS A 249 -1.43 17.80 14.52
N TYR A 250 -2.25 17.82 13.47
CA TYR A 250 -3.54 18.49 13.45
C TYR A 250 -4.60 17.77 14.32
N PHE A 251 -4.69 16.45 14.20
CA PHE A 251 -5.71 15.66 14.93
C PHE A 251 -5.33 15.31 16.37
N GLN A 252 -4.12 15.63 16.83
CA GLN A 252 -3.83 15.66 18.27
C GLN A 252 -4.62 16.74 19.02
N THR A 253 -5.21 17.72 18.32
CA THR A 253 -6.00 18.82 18.94
C THR A 253 -7.51 18.65 18.87
N GLU A 254 -8.03 17.72 18.07
CA GLU A 254 -9.47 17.49 17.92
C GLU A 254 -9.78 15.98 17.96
N ASN A 255 -10.29 15.51 19.08
CA ASN A 255 -10.97 14.20 19.14
C ASN A 255 -12.25 14.31 18.31
N THR A 256 -12.15 14.09 17.00
CA THR A 256 -13.32 13.96 16.13
C THR A 256 -13.96 12.59 16.37
N GLU A 257 -14.88 12.60 17.33
CA GLU A 257 -15.99 11.65 17.37
C GLU A 257 -16.86 11.90 16.13
N GLU A 258 -16.53 11.31 14.98
CA GLU A 258 -17.50 11.09 13.88
C GLU A 258 -16.83 10.36 12.72
N ASP A 259 -17.12 9.06 12.58
CA ASP A 259 -17.50 8.47 11.29
C ASP A 259 -18.06 7.04 11.50
N ASP A 260 -19.37 6.98 11.71
CA ASP A 260 -20.07 5.80 12.22
C ASP A 260 -20.51 4.77 11.16
N GLU A 261 -20.20 4.91 9.87
CA GLU A 261 -20.89 4.08 8.86
C GLU A 261 -20.07 3.32 7.81
N LEU A 262 -18.74 3.24 7.92
CA LEU A 262 -17.96 2.47 6.93
C LEU A 262 -17.21 1.29 7.55
N ASP A 263 -17.82 0.12 7.43
CA ASP A 263 -17.13 -1.18 7.56
C ASP A 263 -16.10 -1.46 6.44
N ALA A 264 -15.94 -0.48 5.55
CA ALA A 264 -14.97 -0.43 4.48
C ALA A 264 -13.52 -0.23 4.96
N ARG A 265 -13.30 0.26 6.19
CA ARG A 265 -11.95 0.55 6.71
C ARG A 265 -11.16 -0.76 6.92
N ASP A 266 -9.94 -0.83 6.40
CA ASP A 266 -9.05 -2.00 6.56
C ASP A 266 -8.80 -2.30 8.07
N PRO A 267 -8.80 -3.57 8.52
CA PRO A 267 -8.42 -3.96 9.89
C PRO A 267 -6.95 -3.73 10.22
N ASP A 268 -6.07 -3.48 9.24
CA ASP A 268 -4.67 -3.07 9.43
C ASP A 268 -4.59 -1.63 9.94
N GLN A 269 -5.48 -1.29 10.88
CA GLN A 269 -5.48 -0.06 11.62
C GLN A 269 -4.13 0.07 12.31
N ILE A 270 -3.40 1.13 11.99
CA ILE A 270 -2.11 1.39 12.61
C ILE A 270 -2.35 1.74 14.07
N TYR A 271 -2.05 0.78 14.93
CA TYR A 271 -2.03 0.99 16.37
C TYR A 271 -0.79 1.83 16.69
N ASN A 272 -1.01 2.95 17.39
CA ASN A 272 0.04 3.93 17.73
C ASN A 272 0.72 4.58 16.50
N PRO A 273 0.01 5.47 15.77
CA PRO A 273 0.51 6.07 14.53
C PRO A 273 1.80 6.89 14.71
N GLY A 274 2.06 7.44 15.89
CA GLY A 274 3.32 8.16 16.17
C GLY A 274 4.55 7.24 16.23
N GLU A 275 4.40 6.06 16.84
CA GLU A 275 5.47 5.04 16.86
C GLU A 275 5.69 4.46 15.46
N TRP A 276 4.60 4.19 14.74
CA TRP A 276 4.67 3.78 13.33
C TRP A 276 5.41 4.81 12.48
N LEU A 277 5.06 6.11 12.59
CA LEU A 277 5.70 7.17 11.80
C LEU A 277 7.19 7.26 12.12
N THR A 278 7.56 7.17 13.40
CA THR A 278 8.97 7.18 13.84
C THR A 278 9.76 6.03 13.21
N GLU A 279 9.20 4.83 13.18
CA GLU A 279 9.86 3.67 12.58
C GLU A 279 10.01 3.81 11.06
N LYS A 280 8.98 4.32 10.36
CA LYS A 280 9.08 4.57 8.91
C LYS A 280 10.06 5.68 8.57
N GLN A 281 10.08 6.75 9.36
CA GLN A 281 11.05 7.83 9.23
C GLN A 281 12.48 7.31 9.38
N ARG A 282 12.74 6.41 10.34
CA ARG A 282 14.06 5.78 10.48
C ARG A 282 14.48 5.02 9.23
N VAL A 283 13.56 4.27 8.60
CA VAL A 283 13.86 3.57 7.33
C VAL A 283 14.18 4.58 6.22
N TYR A 284 13.42 5.67 6.12
CA TYR A 284 13.69 6.74 5.16
C TYR A 284 15.09 7.35 5.38
N ASP A 285 15.41 7.72 6.62
CA ASP A 285 16.66 8.40 6.99
C ASP A 285 17.91 7.52 6.71
N ASP A 286 17.78 6.22 6.95
CA ASP A 286 18.82 5.21 6.74
C ASP A 286 19.21 5.03 5.27
N PHE A 287 18.30 5.34 4.34
CA PHE A 287 18.55 5.33 2.90
C PHE A 287 18.90 6.72 2.34
N PHE A 288 18.27 7.79 2.82
CA PHE A 288 18.28 9.07 2.12
C PHE A 288 18.93 10.24 2.85
N ILE A 289 19.02 10.23 4.18
CA ILE A 289 19.54 11.37 4.95
C ILE A 289 21.01 11.16 5.33
N HIS A 290 21.36 10.00 5.88
CA HIS A 290 22.64 9.86 6.59
C HIS A 290 23.90 9.67 5.72
N LYS A 291 23.80 9.64 4.37
CA LYS A 291 24.94 9.20 3.52
C LYS A 291 25.26 10.07 2.29
N LEU A 292 24.56 11.18 2.09
CA LEU A 292 24.91 12.17 1.05
C LEU A 292 26.21 12.93 1.36
N ASP A 293 26.66 12.93 2.62
CA ASP A 293 27.92 13.57 3.01
C ASP A 293 29.16 12.84 2.43
N VAL A 294 29.04 11.54 2.13
CA VAL A 294 30.14 10.76 1.53
C VAL A 294 30.26 11.05 0.03
N SER A 295 29.14 11.28 -0.67
CA SER A 295 29.16 11.68 -2.09
C SER A 295 29.71 13.10 -2.28
N SER A 296 29.30 14.02 -1.40
CA SER A 296 29.84 15.39 -1.34
C SER A 296 31.35 15.39 -1.01
N ALA A 297 31.77 14.60 -0.01
CA ALA A 297 33.17 14.47 0.37
C ALA A 297 34.05 13.80 -0.70
N MET A 298 33.54 12.77 -1.40
CA MET A 298 34.27 12.11 -2.49
C MET A 298 34.36 12.99 -3.75
N ALA A 299 33.32 13.77 -4.06
CA ALA A 299 33.37 14.76 -5.14
C ALA A 299 34.38 15.88 -4.83
N ALA A 300 34.45 16.35 -3.58
CA ALA A 300 35.43 17.33 -3.13
C ALA A 300 36.87 16.79 -3.12
N ALA A 301 37.09 15.53 -2.73
CA ALA A 301 38.40 14.90 -2.74
C ALA A 301 38.97 14.69 -4.17
N SER A 302 38.08 14.45 -5.14
CA SER A 302 38.45 14.28 -6.56
C SER A 302 38.89 15.59 -7.23
N LEU A 303 38.40 16.73 -6.74
CA LEU A 303 38.79 18.07 -7.21
C LEU A 303 40.11 18.57 -6.59
N SER A 304 40.53 18.00 -5.46
CA SER A 304 41.76 18.36 -4.73
C SER A 304 43.02 17.68 -5.29
N GLN A 305 42.88 16.67 -6.15
CA GLN A 305 44.01 15.93 -6.73
C GLN A 305 44.38 16.35 -8.17
N ARG A 306 44.19 17.63 -8.54
CA ARG A 306 44.86 18.16 -9.74
C ARG A 306 46.34 18.41 -9.43
N PRO A 307 47.28 17.87 -10.20
CA PRO A 307 48.70 18.10 -9.95
C PRO A 307 49.07 19.56 -10.20
N ASP A 308 49.81 20.12 -9.25
CA ASP A 308 50.43 21.44 -9.30
C ASP A 308 51.38 21.53 -10.50
N MET A 309 50.99 22.30 -11.52
CA MET A 309 51.85 22.65 -12.64
C MET A 309 52.83 23.71 -12.15
N GLY A 310 54.01 23.23 -11.77
CA GLY A 310 55.10 24.01 -11.21
C GLY A 310 55.45 25.26 -12.03
N SER A 311 55.66 26.33 -11.27
CA SER A 311 56.37 27.57 -11.54
C SER A 311 57.39 27.52 -12.69
N ASP A 312 57.11 28.27 -13.77
CA ASP A 312 58.15 28.82 -14.65
C ASP A 312 58.35 30.31 -14.36
N ARG A 313 59.47 30.63 -13.70
CA ARG A 313 59.97 31.99 -13.50
C ARG A 313 60.62 32.49 -14.79
N ILE A 314 60.07 33.56 -15.35
CA ILE A 314 60.67 34.32 -16.45
C ILE A 314 61.79 35.23 -15.89
N PRO A 315 63.03 35.21 -16.40
CA PRO A 315 64.05 36.21 -16.06
C PRO A 315 63.92 37.44 -16.95
N ILE A 316 63.84 38.62 -16.31
CA ILE A 316 63.87 39.93 -16.97
C ILE A 316 65.34 40.36 -17.14
N ALA A 317 65.73 40.65 -18.38
CA ALA A 317 67.04 41.20 -18.74
C ALA A 317 67.13 42.72 -18.46
N PRO A 318 68.32 43.29 -18.19
CA PRO A 318 68.47 44.71 -17.89
C PRO A 318 68.51 45.55 -19.17
N LYS A 319 67.88 46.73 -19.14
CA LYS A 319 67.96 47.73 -20.20
C LYS A 319 69.21 48.60 -20.02
N SER A 320 69.92 48.80 -21.14
CA SER A 320 70.83 49.90 -21.42
C SER A 320 70.11 51.23 -21.59
#